data_AF-A0A1J3J807-F1
#
_entry.id   AF-A0A1J3J807-F1
#
_cell.length_a   1.000
_cell.length_b   1.000
_cell.length_c   1.000
_cell.angle_alpha   90.00
_cell.angle_beta   90.00
_cell.angle_gamma   90.00
#
_symmetry.space_group_name_H-M   'P 1'
#
loop_
_entity.id
_entity.type
_entity.pdbx_description
1 polymer ?
#
loop_
_entity_poly.entity_id
_entity_poly.type
_entity_poly.pdbx_seq_one_letter_code
_entity_poly.pdbx_strand_id
1 'polypeptide(L)'
;MASTNVTGNCPGAMKATSNGAFQNESPLDFALPLIILQICLVVVFTRLLAFLLKPLKQPRVIAEIIGGILLGPTALGRSKVYLDTIFPKKSMTVLDTLANIGLLFFLFLVGLELDFSAIRKTGKKSLLIAVAGISLPFITGVGTSFVLSATISKGVHQLPFIVFMG
;
A
#
# COMPACT_ATOMS: atom_id res chain seq x y z
N MET A 1 -23.50 28.74 2.20
CA MET A 1 -24.53 27.72 2.51
C MET A 1 -24.50 26.66 1.44
N ALA A 2 -23.86 25.53 1.70
CA ALA A 2 -23.96 24.32 0.88
C ALA A 2 -23.78 23.13 1.84
N SER A 3 -24.90 22.68 2.39
CA SER A 3 -24.99 21.51 3.25
C SER A 3 -24.92 20.26 2.37
N THR A 4 -23.76 19.62 2.28
CA THR A 4 -23.69 18.24 1.79
C THR A 4 -24.01 17.31 2.94
N ASN A 5 -25.23 16.76 2.91
CA ASN A 5 -25.66 15.65 3.74
C ASN A 5 -24.71 14.47 3.51
N VAL A 6 -23.70 14.32 4.37
CA VAL A 6 -23.02 13.05 4.56
C VAL A 6 -24.00 12.20 5.35
N THR A 7 -24.90 11.50 4.66
CA THR A 7 -25.52 10.30 5.21
C THR A 7 -24.38 9.29 5.40
N GLY A 8 -23.72 9.43 6.56
CA GLY A 8 -22.68 8.54 7.04
C GLY A 8 -23.30 7.18 7.29
N ASN A 9 -23.48 6.42 6.22
CA ASN A 9 -23.80 5.00 6.32
C ASN A 9 -22.50 4.31 6.72
N CYS A 10 -22.17 4.39 8.02
CA CYS A 10 -21.06 3.68 8.61
C CYS A 10 -21.18 2.21 8.18
N PRO A 11 -20.15 1.65 7.49
CA PRO A 11 -20.19 0.24 7.16
C PRO A 11 -20.35 -0.53 8.48
N GLY A 12 -21.46 -1.27 8.61
CA GLY A 12 -21.76 -1.97 9.87
C GLY A 12 -20.58 -2.83 10.31
N ALA A 13 -20.19 -2.68 11.59
CA ALA A 13 -19.03 -3.34 12.19
C ALA A 13 -19.09 -4.85 11.96
N MET A 14 -17.99 -5.42 11.46
CA MET A 14 -17.85 -6.85 11.24
C MET A 14 -17.62 -7.53 12.59
N LYS A 15 -18.32 -8.64 12.85
CA LYS A 15 -18.09 -9.42 14.08
C LYS A 15 -16.66 -9.97 14.07
N ALA A 16 -15.97 -9.84 15.20
CA ALA A 16 -14.55 -10.21 15.31
C ALA A 16 -14.33 -11.73 15.28
N THR A 17 -15.20 -12.51 15.93
CA THR A 17 -15.05 -13.97 16.05
C THR A 17 -16.23 -14.71 15.41
N SER A 18 -15.93 -15.76 14.65
CA SER A 18 -16.90 -16.76 14.21
C SER A 18 -17.13 -17.76 15.33
N ASN A 19 -18.34 -18.31 15.46
CA ASN A 19 -18.61 -19.39 16.42
C ASN A 19 -18.22 -20.78 15.86
N GLY A 20 -17.47 -20.82 14.75
CA GLY A 20 -16.87 -22.04 14.18
C GLY A 20 -17.60 -22.53 12.92
N ALA A 21 -16.82 -23.10 11.99
CA ALA A 21 -17.31 -23.59 10.68
C ALA A 21 -18.37 -24.71 10.78
N PHE A 22 -18.52 -25.33 11.96
CA PHE A 22 -19.50 -26.39 12.22
C PHE A 22 -20.93 -25.87 12.48
N GLN A 23 -21.16 -24.55 12.52
CA GLN A 23 -22.47 -23.93 12.75
C GLN A 23 -23.16 -23.40 11.48
N ASN A 24 -22.74 -23.83 10.28
CA ASN A 24 -23.26 -23.32 8.98
C ASN A 24 -23.16 -21.78 8.83
N GLU A 25 -22.25 -21.13 9.56
CA GLU A 25 -21.91 -19.72 9.33
C GLU A 25 -20.82 -19.62 8.26
N SER A 26 -20.98 -18.71 7.29
CA SER A 26 -19.94 -18.42 6.30
C SER A 26 -18.76 -17.73 7.01
N PRO A 27 -17.56 -18.34 7.09
CA PRO A 27 -16.42 -17.76 7.81
C PRO A 27 -15.90 -16.45 7.18
N LEU A 28 -16.34 -16.14 5.95
CA LEU A 28 -16.03 -14.92 5.21
C LEU A 28 -16.78 -13.67 5.72
N ASP A 29 -17.83 -13.84 6.53
CA ASP A 29 -18.57 -12.71 7.12
C ASP A 29 -17.91 -12.15 8.40
N PHE A 30 -16.82 -12.77 8.86
CA PHE A 30 -16.08 -12.39 10.07
C PHE A 30 -14.71 -11.78 9.74
N ALA A 31 -14.29 -10.79 10.54
CA ALA A 31 -13.09 -10.01 10.24
C ALA A 31 -11.80 -10.83 10.37
N LEU A 32 -11.66 -11.61 11.45
CA LEU A 32 -10.42 -12.34 11.71
C LEU A 32 -10.13 -13.46 10.69
N PRO A 33 -11.07 -14.38 10.39
CA PRO A 33 -10.81 -15.45 9.42
C PRO A 33 -10.55 -14.91 8.02
N LEU A 34 -11.27 -13.85 7.63
CA LEU A 34 -11.10 -13.21 6.33
C LEU A 34 -9.73 -12.52 6.19
N ILE A 35 -9.24 -11.84 7.23
CA ILE A 35 -7.89 -11.23 7.22
C ILE A 35 -6.80 -12.30 7.15
N ILE A 36 -6.92 -13.37 7.93
CA ILE A 36 -5.95 -14.48 7.88
C ILE A 36 -5.91 -15.09 6.47
N LEU A 37 -7.09 -15.32 5.87
CA LEU A 37 -7.19 -15.81 4.50
C LEU A 37 -6.55 -14.83 3.50
N GLN A 38 -6.83 -13.53 3.60
CA GLN A 38 -6.23 -12.49 2.75
C GLN A 38 -4.70 -12.50 2.85
N ILE A 39 -4.14 -12.52 4.07
CA ILE A 39 -2.68 -12.54 4.29
C ILE A 39 -2.07 -13.82 3.72
N CYS A 40 -2.68 -14.99 4.00
CA CYS A 40 -2.22 -16.27 3.46
C CYS A 40 -2.22 -16.24 1.92
N LEU A 41 -3.30 -15.75 1.31
CA LEU A 41 -3.42 -15.63 -0.14
C LEU A 41 -2.33 -14.71 -0.70
N VAL A 42 -2.14 -13.53 -0.11
CA VAL A 42 -1.10 -12.58 -0.55
C VAL A 42 0.30 -13.18 -0.42
N VAL A 43 0.63 -13.81 0.71
CA VAL A 43 1.95 -14.41 0.95
C VAL A 43 2.22 -15.58 0.01
N VAL A 44 1.25 -16.48 -0.18
CA VAL A 44 1.41 -17.63 -1.09
C VAL A 44 1.56 -17.16 -2.53
N PHE A 45 0.71 -16.24 -2.97
CA PHE A 45 0.74 -15.73 -4.34
C PHE A 45 2.02 -14.97 -4.65
N THR A 46 2.43 -14.05 -3.78
CA THR A 46 3.69 -13.29 -3.94
C THR A 46 4.92 -14.19 -3.90
N ARG A 47 4.94 -15.24 -3.06
CA ARG A 47 6.03 -16.23 -3.06
C ARG A 47 6.08 -17.06 -4.33
N LEU A 48 4.93 -17.51 -4.83
CA LEU A 48 4.84 -18.24 -6.10
C LEU A 48 5.36 -17.38 -7.24
N LEU A 49 4.96 -16.11 -7.26
CA LEU A 49 5.40 -15.14 -8.26
C LEU A 49 6.89 -14.86 -8.14
N ALA A 50 7.43 -14.67 -6.94
CA ALA A 50 8.86 -14.50 -6.71
C ALA A 50 9.67 -15.73 -7.17
N PHE A 51 9.14 -16.94 -6.98
CA PHE A 51 9.75 -18.17 -7.48
C PHE A 51 9.75 -18.21 -9.02
N LEU A 52 8.64 -17.82 -9.65
CA LEU A 52 8.51 -17.81 -11.12
C LEU A 52 9.38 -16.74 -11.79
N LEU A 53 9.58 -15.58 -11.14
CA LEU A 53 10.46 -14.51 -11.62
C LEU A 53 11.92 -14.65 -11.18
N LYS A 54 12.25 -15.63 -10.33
CA LYS A 54 13.63 -15.96 -9.96
C LYS A 54 14.58 -16.15 -11.16
N PRO A 55 14.21 -16.87 -12.26
CA PRO A 55 15.07 -16.97 -13.45
C PRO A 55 15.37 -15.62 -14.11
N LEU A 56 14.52 -14.61 -13.93
CA LEU A 56 14.70 -13.26 -14.47
C LEU A 56 15.61 -12.38 -13.60
N LYS A 57 16.19 -12.92 -12.52
CA LYS A 57 17.08 -12.20 -11.57
C LYS A 57 16.41 -10.96 -10.95
N GLN A 58 15.09 -10.94 -10.83
CA GLN A 58 14.40 -9.82 -10.19
C GLN A 58 14.51 -9.90 -8.65
N PRO A 59 14.82 -8.77 -7.97
CA PRO A 59 14.66 -8.64 -6.53
C PRO A 59 13.28 -9.08 -6.05
N ARG A 60 13.23 -9.75 -4.91
CA ARG A 60 11.98 -10.27 -4.31
C ARG A 60 10.91 -9.18 -4.12
N VAL A 61 11.32 -7.97 -3.74
CA VAL A 61 10.42 -6.82 -3.52
C VAL A 61 9.62 -6.48 -4.79
N ILE A 62 10.20 -6.64 -5.98
CA ILE A 62 9.50 -6.35 -7.24
C ILE A 62 8.38 -7.37 -7.49
N ALA A 63 8.61 -8.65 -7.21
CA ALA A 63 7.58 -9.67 -7.32
C ALA A 63 6.44 -9.45 -6.32
N GLU A 64 6.74 -8.94 -5.12
CA GLU A 64 5.72 -8.58 -4.13
C GLU A 64 4.85 -7.40 -4.62
N ILE A 65 5.46 -6.36 -5.21
CA ILE A 65 4.74 -5.22 -5.81
C ILE A 65 3.84 -5.70 -6.97
N ILE A 66 4.38 -6.48 -7.91
CA ILE A 66 3.60 -7.02 -9.04
C ILE A 66 2.47 -7.90 -8.53
N GLY A 67 2.74 -8.74 -7.52
CA GLY A 67 1.73 -9.58 -6.89
C GLY A 67 0.59 -8.77 -6.28
N GLY A 68 0.91 -7.68 -5.58
CA GLY A 68 -0.08 -6.74 -5.06
C GLY A 68 -0.90 -6.07 -6.15
N ILE A 69 -0.28 -5.62 -7.26
CA ILE A 69 -0.99 -5.03 -8.40
C ILE A 69 -1.93 -6.05 -9.06
N LEU A 70 -1.49 -7.32 -9.17
CA LEU A 70 -2.29 -8.39 -9.75
C LEU A 70 -3.49 -8.77 -8.89
N LEU A 71 -3.29 -8.93 -7.57
CA LEU A 71 -4.34 -9.24 -6.60
C LEU A 71 -5.28 -8.07 -6.32
N GLY A 72 -4.80 -6.85 -6.53
CA GLY A 72 -5.57 -5.63 -6.36
C GLY A 72 -6.67 -5.43 -7.42
N PRO A 73 -7.39 -4.31 -7.33
CA PRO A 73 -8.47 -3.99 -8.26
C PRO A 73 -8.02 -3.83 -9.72
N THR A 74 -6.72 -3.60 -9.94
CA THR A 74 -6.14 -3.28 -11.25
C THR A 74 -6.13 -4.45 -12.24
N ALA A 75 -5.99 -5.70 -11.77
CA ALA A 75 -6.03 -6.89 -12.64
C ALA A 75 -7.17 -7.85 -12.26
N LEU A 76 -7.02 -8.62 -11.17
CA LEU A 76 -8.01 -9.62 -10.77
C LEU A 76 -9.33 -9.00 -10.28
N GLY A 77 -9.29 -7.76 -9.78
CA GLY A 77 -10.51 -7.08 -9.37
C GLY A 77 -11.39 -6.52 -10.50
N ARG A 78 -11.10 -6.82 -11.77
CA ARG A 78 -12.11 -6.66 -12.84
C ARG A 78 -13.32 -7.57 -12.65
N SER A 79 -13.16 -8.70 -11.96
CA SER A 79 -14.29 -9.54 -11.54
C SER A 79 -14.87 -9.00 -10.23
N LYS A 80 -16.08 -8.43 -10.28
CA LYS A 80 -16.80 -7.97 -9.07
C LYS A 80 -16.97 -9.08 -8.03
N VAL A 81 -17.20 -10.32 -8.49
CA VAL A 81 -17.38 -11.49 -7.63
C VAL A 81 -16.12 -11.76 -6.79
N TYR A 82 -14.94 -11.60 -7.38
CA TYR A 82 -13.67 -11.79 -6.66
C TYR A 82 -13.43 -10.70 -5.60
N LEU A 83 -13.64 -9.42 -5.97
CA LEU A 83 -13.47 -8.31 -5.02
C LEU A 83 -14.47 -8.38 -3.87
N ASP A 84 -15.74 -8.66 -4.14
CA ASP A 84 -16.76 -8.66 -3.10
C ASP A 84 -16.63 -9.86 -2.15
N THR A 85 -16.07 -10.98 -2.64
CA THR A 85 -15.87 -12.21 -1.83
C THR A 85 -14.58 -12.17 -1.02
N ILE A 86 -13.46 -11.73 -1.61
CA ILE A 86 -12.13 -11.81 -0.98
C ILE A 86 -11.71 -10.47 -0.37
N PHE A 87 -12.10 -9.33 -0.95
CA PHE A 87 -11.69 -8.00 -0.51
C PHE A 87 -12.89 -7.05 -0.32
N PRO A 88 -13.86 -7.38 0.56
CA PRO A 88 -15.01 -6.52 0.79
C PRO A 88 -14.56 -5.15 1.33
N LYS A 89 -15.27 -4.08 0.95
CA LYS A 89 -14.93 -2.70 1.36
C LYS A 89 -14.76 -2.52 2.87
N LYS A 90 -15.47 -3.32 3.67
CA LYS A 90 -15.37 -3.32 5.14
C LYS A 90 -14.03 -3.87 5.66
N SER A 91 -13.45 -4.87 5.00
CA SER A 91 -12.16 -5.43 5.41
C SER A 91 -10.98 -4.56 4.99
N MET A 92 -11.14 -3.73 3.95
CA MET A 92 -10.09 -2.82 3.47
C MET A 92 -9.60 -1.88 4.56
N THR A 93 -10.49 -1.27 5.34
CA THR A 93 -10.09 -0.40 6.46
C THR A 93 -9.25 -1.15 7.51
N VAL A 94 -9.59 -2.41 7.80
CA VAL A 94 -8.83 -3.21 8.77
C VAL A 94 -7.48 -3.62 8.20
N LEU A 95 -7.45 -4.01 6.91
CA LEU A 95 -6.24 -4.38 6.19
C LEU A 95 -5.27 -3.19 6.07
N ASP A 96 -5.77 -2.00 5.77
CA ASP A 96 -4.99 -0.75 5.71
C ASP A 96 -4.40 -0.40 7.08
N THR A 97 -5.18 -0.57 8.15
CA THR A 97 -4.70 -0.34 9.52
C THR A 97 -3.56 -1.31 9.86
N LEU A 98 -3.74 -2.60 9.53
CA LEU A 98 -2.72 -3.62 9.77
C LEU A 98 -1.46 -3.39 8.91
N ALA A 99 -1.62 -2.98 7.65
CA ALA A 99 -0.53 -2.66 6.75
C ALA A 99 0.29 -1.47 7.26
N ASN A 100 -0.37 -0.42 7.75
CA ASN A 100 0.30 0.73 8.35
C ASN A 100 1.07 0.36 9.63
N ILE A 101 0.48 -0.48 10.49
CA ILE A 101 1.16 -1.00 11.68
C ILE A 101 2.38 -1.86 11.29
N GLY A 102 2.22 -2.73 10.30
CA GLY A 102 3.31 -3.56 9.77
C GLY A 102 4.44 -2.73 9.18
N LEU A 103 4.11 -1.69 8.40
CA LEU A 103 5.08 -0.74 7.86
C LEU A 103 5.81 0.02 8.97
N LEU A 104 5.10 0.47 9.99
CA LEU A 104 5.70 1.13 11.15
C LEU A 104 6.70 0.21 11.85
N PHE A 105 6.30 -1.04 12.14
CA PHE A 105 7.20 -2.02 12.74
C PHE A 105 8.39 -2.35 11.84
N PHE A 106 8.20 -2.43 10.54
CA PHE A 106 9.29 -2.63 9.58
C PHE A 106 10.28 -1.46 9.62
N LEU A 107 9.80 -0.21 9.55
CA LEU A 107 10.66 0.97 9.65
C LEU A 107 11.36 1.07 11.01
N PHE A 108 10.70 0.65 12.09
CA PHE A 108 11.30 0.56 13.41
C PHE A 108 12.44 -0.47 13.46
N LEU A 109 12.22 -1.67 12.90
CA LEU A 109 13.25 -2.72 12.82
C LEU A 109 14.44 -2.25 12.00
N VAL A 110 14.19 -1.66 10.83
CA VAL A 110 15.25 -1.04 10.01
C VAL A 110 16.00 0.00 10.85
N GLY A 111 15.28 0.85 11.60
CA GLY A 111 15.87 1.81 12.53
C GLY A 111 16.78 1.19 13.61
N LEU A 112 16.43 0.01 14.12
CA LEU A 112 17.25 -0.73 15.10
C LEU A 112 18.46 -1.42 14.47
N GLU A 113 18.37 -1.81 13.19
CA GLU A 113 19.48 -2.42 12.43
C GLU A 113 20.51 -1.37 11.97
N LEU A 114 20.13 -0.09 11.94
CA LEU A 114 21.03 1.01 11.57
C LEU A 114 22.12 1.27 12.62
N ASP A 115 23.38 1.24 12.18
CA ASP A 115 24.54 1.59 13.01
C ASP A 115 24.72 3.12 13.13
N PHE A 116 24.26 3.68 14.24
CA PHE A 116 24.43 5.10 14.58
C PHE A 116 25.90 5.55 14.66
N SER A 117 26.84 4.65 14.98
CA SER A 117 28.27 4.95 15.07
C SER A 117 28.89 5.16 13.68
N ALA A 118 28.50 4.33 12.71
CA ALA A 118 28.86 4.51 11.31
C ALA A 118 28.29 5.81 10.72
N ILE A 119 27.03 6.14 11.06
CA ILE A 119 26.39 7.39 10.68
C ILE A 119 27.15 8.59 11.25
N ARG A 120 27.59 8.55 12.51
CA ARG A 120 28.32 9.67 13.13
C ARG A 120 29.68 9.93 12.49
N LYS A 121 30.40 8.88 12.07
CA LYS A 121 31.73 8.99 11.44
C LYS A 121 31.68 9.51 10.00
N THR A 122 30.67 9.11 9.22
CA THR A 122 30.53 9.49 7.80
C THR A 122 29.44 10.53 7.53
N GLY A 123 28.82 11.04 8.60
CA GLY A 123 27.54 11.75 8.57
C GLY A 123 27.49 12.97 7.65
N LYS A 124 28.57 13.75 7.52
CA LYS A 124 28.59 14.93 6.62
C LYS A 124 28.44 14.53 5.14
N LYS A 125 29.15 13.49 4.70
CA LYS A 125 29.07 13.02 3.30
C LYS A 125 27.78 12.25 3.06
N SER A 126 27.37 11.40 4.01
CA SER A 126 26.11 10.66 3.93
C SER A 126 24.89 11.59 3.88
N LEU A 127 24.88 12.65 4.69
CA LEU A 127 23.82 13.67 4.68
C LEU A 127 23.77 14.41 3.34
N LEU A 128 24.91 14.78 2.77
CA LEU A 128 24.94 15.42 1.46
C LEU A 128 24.36 14.51 0.37
N ILE A 129 24.74 13.22 0.37
CA ILE A 129 24.22 12.23 -0.58
C ILE A 129 22.71 12.03 -0.38
N ALA A 130 22.23 11.94 0.86
CA ALA A 130 20.81 11.80 1.16
C ALA A 130 20.01 13.03 0.70
N VAL A 131 20.48 14.24 1.03
CA VAL A 131 19.83 15.50 0.63
C VAL A 131 19.85 15.64 -0.89
N ALA A 132 20.96 15.32 -1.57
CA ALA A 132 21.03 15.36 -3.02
C ALA A 132 20.10 14.31 -3.65
N GLY A 133 20.07 13.09 -3.11
CA GLY A 133 19.24 11.99 -3.58
C GLY A 133 17.73 12.21 -3.40
N ILE A 134 17.32 13.06 -2.46
CA ILE A 134 15.92 13.46 -2.27
C ILE A 134 15.61 14.73 -3.09
N SER A 135 16.46 15.75 -2.98
CA SER A 135 16.19 17.05 -3.62
C SER A 135 16.24 16.99 -5.14
N LEU A 136 17.14 16.18 -5.72
CA LEU A 136 17.26 16.06 -7.17
C LEU A 136 16.00 15.48 -7.82
N PRO A 137 15.49 14.27 -7.45
CA PRO A 137 14.26 13.76 -8.02
C PRO A 137 13.07 14.68 -7.71
N PHE A 138 13.02 15.27 -6.51
CA PHE A 138 11.95 16.20 -6.15
C PHE A 138 11.89 17.43 -7.06
N ILE A 139 13.03 18.09 -7.29
CA ILE A 139 13.12 19.23 -8.21
C ILE A 139 12.75 18.81 -9.64
N THR A 140 13.20 17.64 -10.10
CA THR A 140 12.85 17.15 -11.44
C THR A 140 11.35 16.83 -11.56
N GLY A 141 10.71 16.30 -10.51
CA GLY A 141 9.28 16.02 -10.47
C GLY A 141 8.44 17.31 -10.48
N VAL A 142 8.83 18.32 -9.69
CA VAL A 142 8.23 19.67 -9.73
C VAL A 142 8.39 20.32 -11.10
N GLY A 143 9.60 20.25 -11.68
CA GLY A 143 9.86 20.80 -13.02
C GLY A 143 8.99 20.14 -14.10
N THR A 144 8.92 18.81 -14.09
CA THR A 144 8.07 18.05 -15.02
C THR A 144 6.59 18.39 -14.83
N SER A 145 6.15 18.59 -13.59
CA SER A 145 4.77 18.98 -13.27
C SER A 145 4.39 20.33 -13.86
N PHE A 146 5.31 21.30 -13.83
CA PHE A 146 5.07 22.62 -14.40
C PHE A 146 4.93 22.55 -15.92
N VAL A 147 5.81 21.78 -16.59
CA VAL A 147 5.73 21.54 -18.05
C VAL A 147 4.42 20.85 -18.43
N LEU A 148 3.98 19.86 -17.63
CA LEU A 148 2.77 19.10 -17.90
C LEU A 148 1.50 19.93 -17.63
N SER A 149 1.48 20.75 -16.56
CA SER A 149 0.37 21.65 -16.26
C SER A 149 0.24 22.75 -17.31
N ALA A 150 1.34 23.23 -17.89
CA ALA A 150 1.32 24.20 -18.98
C ALA A 150 0.77 23.62 -20.30
N THR A 151 0.96 22.31 -20.52
CA THR A 151 0.63 21.65 -21.80
C THR A 151 -0.73 20.95 -21.81
N ILE A 152 -1.17 20.35 -20.69
CA ILE A 152 -2.31 19.40 -20.69
C ILE A 152 -3.49 19.83 -19.79
N SER A 153 -3.31 20.65 -18.75
CA SER A 153 -4.39 20.88 -17.78
C SER A 153 -4.49 22.31 -17.24
N LYS A 154 -5.40 23.11 -17.82
CA LYS A 154 -5.73 24.49 -17.39
C LYS A 154 -6.81 24.58 -16.30
N GLY A 155 -6.98 23.56 -15.44
CA GLY A 155 -8.10 23.51 -14.50
C GLY A 155 -7.92 22.74 -13.19
N VAL A 156 -6.69 22.35 -12.81
CA VAL A 156 -6.43 21.57 -11.59
C VAL A 156 -5.79 22.45 -10.49
N HIS A 157 -6.08 22.13 -9.23
CA HIS A 157 -5.40 22.74 -8.09
C HIS A 157 -3.89 22.49 -8.17
N GLN A 158 -3.14 23.55 -8.47
CA GLN A 158 -1.71 23.46 -8.83
C GLN A 158 -0.83 23.00 -7.67
N LEU A 159 -1.11 23.43 -6.43
CA LEU A 159 -0.34 23.06 -5.24
C LEU A 159 -0.29 21.54 -4.96
N PRO A 160 -1.44 20.83 -4.81
CA PRO A 160 -1.41 19.39 -4.56
C PRO A 160 -0.83 18.60 -5.74
N PHE A 161 -1.01 19.07 -6.98
CA PHE A 161 -0.43 18.43 -8.15
C PHE A 161 1.11 18.49 -8.16
N ILE A 162 1.67 19.68 -7.85
CA ILE A 162 3.12 19.88 -7.79
C ILE A 162 3.75 19.07 -6.65
N VAL A 163 3.12 19.04 -5.48
CA VAL A 163 3.63 18.29 -4.31
C VAL A 163 3.49 16.77 -4.48
N PHE A 164 2.50 16.29 -5.23
CA PHE A 164 2.32 14.86 -5.48
C PHE A 164 3.32 14.29 -6.50
N MET A 165 3.73 15.12 -7.47
CA MET A 165 4.61 14.72 -8.57
C MET A 165 6.10 15.02 -8.31
N GLY A 166 6.42 15.92 -7.37
CA GLY A 166 7.77 16.13 -6.84
C GLY A 166 8.07 15.16 -5.72
#